data_AF-A0A7C2KB00-F1
#
_entry.id   AF-A0A7C2KB00-F1
#
_cell.length_a   1.000
_cell.length_b   1.000
_cell.length_c   1.000
_cell.angle_alpha   90.00
_cell.angle_beta   90.00
_cell.angle_gamma   90.00
#
_symmetry.space_group_name_H-M   'P 1'
#
loop_
_entity.id
_entity.type
_entity.pdbx_description
1 polymer ?
#
loop_
_entity_poly.entity_id
_entity_poly.type
_entity_poly.pdbx_seq_one_letter_code
_entity_poly.pdbx_strand_id
1 'polypeptide(L)'
;MTLLRRTVAVPFHPMLFSGASVVLLVAHNAEGVRLLDGQRPFFVSLVWGGLLFGLARLMFRAVHRAALLASLAAMLFFSYGHVYALLKTQQVAGEVIGRHRYLALFASLLLAAAFRIRKVGQPSRWTLVLNRMGLVLWFLPVLQLAGFAVQSGVAGRGAASPDGPPPARADAPLPDIYYIVLDAYTRQDVLRAAYGLDNTPFLEALEERGFYIARCSQSNYARTSLSLGATLNLAYVEDFFPSDSTIGMAAYIRHNAARTFLEQAG
;
A
#
# COMPACT_ATOMS: atom_id res chain seq x y z
N MET A 1 -10.72 28.86 -31.01
CA MET A 1 -10.07 27.58 -31.42
C MET A 1 -8.53 27.56 -31.29
N THR A 2 -7.87 28.66 -30.94
CA THR A 2 -6.39 28.76 -30.85
C THR A 2 -5.81 28.29 -29.50
N LEU A 3 -6.55 28.44 -28.39
CA LEU A 3 -6.13 28.01 -27.05
C LEU A 3 -6.10 26.47 -26.91
N LEU A 4 -7.05 25.77 -27.53
CA LEU A 4 -7.11 24.29 -27.56
C LEU A 4 -5.98 23.64 -28.36
N ARG A 5 -5.38 24.34 -29.34
CA ARG A 5 -4.19 23.84 -30.07
C ARG A 5 -2.90 23.99 -29.27
N ARG A 6 -2.82 24.95 -28.34
CA ARG A 6 -1.61 25.17 -27.51
C ARG A 6 -1.43 24.12 -26.42
N THR A 7 -2.50 23.61 -25.82
CA THR A 7 -2.42 22.59 -24.76
C THR A 7 -1.95 21.22 -25.29
N VAL A 8 -2.22 20.91 -26.56
CA VAL A 8 -1.75 19.68 -27.24
C VAL A 8 -0.23 19.69 -27.48
N ALA A 9 0.44 20.84 -27.39
CA ALA A 9 1.88 20.99 -27.64
C ALA A 9 2.75 20.94 -26.38
N VAL A 10 2.17 20.95 -25.17
CA VAL A 10 2.98 20.94 -23.94
C VAL A 10 3.22 19.48 -23.49
N PRO A 11 4.47 19.04 -23.30
CA PRO A 11 4.76 17.67 -22.91
C PRO A 11 4.64 17.44 -21.41
N PHE A 12 3.43 17.20 -20.92
CA PHE A 12 3.15 16.89 -19.52
C PHE A 12 3.51 15.45 -19.12
N HIS A 13 3.67 14.56 -20.10
CA HIS A 13 3.88 13.13 -19.87
C HIS A 13 5.05 12.74 -18.93
N PRO A 14 6.20 13.46 -18.84
CA PRO A 14 7.22 13.15 -17.82
C PRO A 14 6.70 13.29 -16.39
N MET A 15 5.88 14.33 -16.14
CA MET A 15 5.25 14.57 -14.85
C MET A 15 4.10 13.60 -14.60
N LEU A 16 3.29 13.35 -15.63
CA LEU A 16 2.17 12.40 -15.52
C LEU A 16 2.67 11.01 -15.14
N PHE A 17 3.71 10.49 -15.79
CA PHE A 17 4.26 9.18 -15.45
C PHE A 17 4.87 9.15 -14.05
N SER A 18 5.66 10.17 -13.68
CA SER A 18 6.30 10.20 -12.37
C SER A 18 5.27 10.33 -11.23
N GLY A 19 4.25 11.17 -11.40
CA GLY A 19 3.15 11.32 -10.45
C GLY A 19 2.27 10.06 -10.39
N ALA A 20 1.89 9.50 -11.55
CA ALA A 20 1.03 8.31 -11.62
C ALA A 20 1.63 7.11 -10.88
N SER A 21 2.95 6.91 -10.95
CA SER A 21 3.61 5.81 -10.24
C SER A 21 3.41 5.88 -8.73
N VAL A 22 3.41 7.07 -8.13
CA VAL A 22 3.16 7.23 -6.69
C VAL A 22 1.69 7.09 -6.37
N VAL A 23 0.79 7.64 -7.19
CA VAL A 23 -0.65 7.49 -6.98
C VAL A 23 -1.05 6.01 -7.05
N LEU A 24 -0.49 5.26 -8.01
CA LEU A 24 -0.66 3.81 -8.10
C LEU A 24 -0.15 3.09 -6.86
N LEU A 25 1.03 3.47 -6.34
CA LEU A 25 1.59 2.89 -5.12
C LEU A 25 0.66 3.13 -3.92
N VAL A 26 0.14 4.35 -3.76
CA VAL A 26 -0.80 4.70 -2.69
C VAL A 26 -2.12 3.96 -2.86
N ALA A 27 -2.66 3.89 -4.08
CA ALA A 27 -3.89 3.16 -4.38
C ALA A 27 -3.79 1.67 -4.03
N HIS A 28 -2.66 1.04 -4.38
CA HIS A 28 -2.43 -0.37 -4.08
C HIS A 28 -2.27 -0.66 -2.58
N ASN A 29 -1.82 0.31 -1.79
CA ASN A 29 -1.58 0.18 -0.35
C ASN A 29 -2.60 0.95 0.50
N ALA A 30 -3.75 1.33 -0.07
CA ALA A 30 -4.71 2.22 0.59
C ALA A 30 -5.27 1.66 1.90
N GLU A 31 -5.31 0.33 2.05
CA GLU A 31 -5.71 -0.34 3.30
C GLU A 31 -4.71 -0.16 4.45
N GLY A 32 -3.41 -0.05 4.14
CA GLY A 32 -2.33 -0.03 5.13
C GLY A 32 -1.66 1.33 5.33
N VAL A 33 -1.89 2.29 4.44
CA VAL A 33 -1.19 3.59 4.41
C VAL A 33 -2.20 4.72 4.34
N ARG A 34 -1.96 5.81 5.08
CA ARG A 34 -2.85 6.97 5.01
C ARG A 34 -2.63 7.69 3.69
N LEU A 35 -3.70 8.19 3.07
CA LEU A 35 -3.61 8.94 1.80
C LEU A 35 -2.63 10.13 1.89
N LEU A 36 -2.53 10.77 3.05
CA LEU A 36 -1.61 11.88 3.30
C LEU A 36 -0.13 11.47 3.28
N ASP A 37 0.19 10.21 3.59
CA ASP A 37 1.57 9.73 3.58
C ASP A 37 2.12 9.69 2.14
N GLY A 38 1.23 9.63 1.13
CA GLY A 38 1.54 9.72 -0.28
C GLY A 38 1.94 11.12 -0.78
N GLN A 39 1.67 12.18 -0.03
CA GLN A 39 1.91 13.56 -0.51
C GLN A 39 3.40 13.85 -0.71
N ARG A 40 4.25 13.49 0.26
CA ARG A 40 5.70 13.69 0.17
C ARG A 40 6.32 12.93 -1.01
N PRO A 41 6.14 11.60 -1.16
CA PRO A 41 6.70 10.88 -2.30
C PRO A 41 6.14 11.36 -3.64
N PHE A 42 4.89 11.86 -3.67
CA PHE A 42 4.29 12.44 -4.86
C PHE A 42 5.03 13.70 -5.34
N PHE A 43 5.28 14.66 -4.44
CA PHE A 43 6.04 15.85 -4.83
C PHE A 43 7.49 15.52 -5.18
N VAL A 44 8.12 14.57 -4.46
CA VAL A 44 9.46 14.10 -4.79
C VAL A 44 9.50 13.46 -6.18
N SER A 45 8.49 12.67 -6.57
CA SER A 45 8.44 12.07 -7.90
C SER A 45 8.22 13.11 -9.01
N LEU A 46 7.43 14.16 -8.76
CA LEU A 46 7.29 15.27 -9.69
C LEU A 46 8.61 16.03 -9.87
N VAL A 47 9.33 16.32 -8.78
CA VAL A 47 10.66 16.93 -8.84
C VAL A 47 11.62 16.04 -9.62
N TRP A 48 11.60 14.73 -9.38
CA TRP A 48 12.41 13.76 -10.13
C TRP A 48 12.09 13.78 -11.63
N GLY A 49 10.80 13.77 -12.01
CA GLY A 49 10.37 13.92 -13.40
C GLY A 49 10.85 15.23 -14.03
N GLY A 50 10.86 16.31 -13.26
CA GLY A 50 11.41 17.62 -13.66
C GLY A 50 12.92 17.62 -13.86
N LEU A 51 13.66 16.98 -12.96
CA LEU A 51 15.11 16.81 -13.09
C LEU A 51 15.45 15.99 -14.34
N LEU A 52 14.78 14.86 -14.56
CA LEU A 52 14.95 14.03 -15.76
C LEU A 52 14.65 14.82 -17.04
N PHE A 53 13.58 15.62 -17.03
CA PHE A 53 13.24 16.50 -18.14
C PHE A 53 14.29 17.58 -18.38
N GLY A 54 14.77 18.25 -17.32
CA GLY A 54 15.83 19.26 -17.37
C GLY A 54 17.12 18.70 -17.97
N LEU A 55 17.59 17.55 -17.47
CA LEU A 55 18.78 16.86 -17.99
C LEU A 55 18.62 16.49 -19.47
N ALA A 56 17.48 15.92 -19.86
CA ALA A 56 17.20 15.62 -21.25
C ALA A 56 17.10 16.89 -22.12
N ARG A 57 16.63 18.01 -21.56
CA ARG A 57 16.52 19.31 -22.24
C ARG A 57 17.89 19.93 -22.51
N LEU A 58 18.86 19.71 -21.64
CA LEU A 58 20.26 20.09 -21.86
C LEU A 58 20.86 19.29 -23.03
N MET A 59 20.54 17.99 -23.13
CA MET A 59 21.11 17.11 -24.14
C MET A 59 20.52 17.31 -25.55
N PHE A 60 19.19 17.42 -25.69
CA PHE A 60 18.55 17.52 -27.00
C PHE A 60 18.31 18.94 -27.49
N ARG A 61 18.31 19.92 -26.58
CA ARG A 61 17.89 21.30 -26.80
C ARG A 61 16.48 21.50 -27.40
N ALA A 62 15.69 20.42 -27.47
CA ALA A 62 14.34 20.40 -28.03
C ALA A 62 13.35 19.84 -27.01
N VAL A 63 12.29 20.60 -26.73
CA VAL A 63 11.30 20.33 -25.66
C VAL A 63 10.64 18.96 -25.81
N HIS A 64 10.10 18.64 -26.99
CA HIS A 64 9.43 17.36 -27.21
C HIS A 64 10.37 16.16 -27.10
N ARG A 65 11.57 16.22 -27.71
CA ARG A 65 12.54 15.12 -27.65
C ARG A 65 13.05 14.88 -26.23
N ALA A 66 13.28 15.96 -25.48
CA ALA A 66 13.65 15.89 -24.07
C ALA A 66 12.58 15.18 -23.24
N ALA A 67 11.32 15.53 -23.45
CA ALA A 67 10.22 14.90 -22.73
C ALA A 67 10.07 13.40 -23.04
N LEU A 68 10.27 12.98 -24.30
CA LEU A 68 10.22 11.56 -24.67
C LEU A 68 11.23 10.76 -23.87
N LEU A 69 12.48 11.23 -23.82
CA LEU A 69 13.53 10.55 -23.06
C LEU A 69 13.26 10.60 -21.55
N ALA A 70 12.84 11.74 -21.01
CA ALA A 70 12.56 11.89 -19.59
C ALA A 70 11.42 10.95 -19.12
N SER A 71 10.41 10.76 -19.96
CA SER A 71 9.29 9.85 -19.65
C SER A 71 9.71 8.39 -19.70
N LEU A 72 10.53 8.01 -20.68
CA LEU A 72 11.12 6.68 -20.71
C LEU A 72 12.01 6.45 -19.50
N ALA A 73 12.85 7.42 -19.13
CA ALA A 73 13.71 7.34 -17.94
C ALA A 73 12.88 7.17 -16.65
N ALA A 74 11.81 7.96 -16.49
CA ALA A 74 10.90 7.84 -15.34
C ALA A 74 10.23 6.45 -15.30
N MET A 75 9.71 5.98 -16.44
CA MET A 75 9.04 4.68 -16.53
C MET A 75 10.01 3.53 -16.23
N LEU A 76 11.25 3.58 -16.75
CA LEU A 76 12.31 2.62 -16.41
C LEU A 76 12.68 2.68 -14.92
N PHE A 77 12.84 3.88 -14.35
CA PHE A 77 13.13 4.04 -12.93
C PHE A 77 12.06 3.41 -12.02
N PHE A 78 10.78 3.73 -12.25
CA PHE A 78 9.69 3.22 -11.39
C PHE A 78 9.34 1.74 -11.66
N SER A 79 9.66 1.19 -12.82
CA SER A 79 9.48 -0.24 -13.13
C SER A 79 10.62 -1.13 -12.64
N TYR A 80 11.79 -0.58 -12.34
CA TYR A 80 12.97 -1.35 -11.92
C TYR A 80 12.67 -2.30 -10.75
N GLY A 81 11.99 -1.82 -9.70
CA GLY A 81 11.65 -2.64 -8.53
C GLY A 81 10.76 -3.85 -8.87
N HIS A 82 9.81 -3.67 -9.79
CA HIS A 82 8.91 -4.73 -10.25
C HIS A 82 9.67 -5.78 -11.06
N VAL A 83 10.54 -5.34 -11.98
CA VAL A 83 11.37 -6.25 -12.77
C VAL A 83 12.37 -7.00 -11.89
N TYR A 84 12.99 -6.32 -10.92
CA TYR A 84 13.87 -6.95 -9.94
C TYR A 84 13.13 -7.99 -9.11
N ALA A 85 11.93 -7.69 -8.61
CA ALA A 85 11.13 -8.61 -7.83
C ALA A 85 10.73 -9.89 -8.60
N LEU A 86 10.48 -9.76 -9.92
CA LEU A 86 10.18 -10.91 -10.78
C LEU A 86 11.41 -11.80 -11.00
N LEU A 87 12.60 -11.19 -11.08
CA LEU A 87 13.83 -11.87 -11.46
C LEU A 87 14.63 -12.40 -10.27
N LYS A 88 14.47 -11.84 -9.07
CA LYS A 88 15.22 -12.26 -7.86
C LYS A 88 14.98 -13.72 -7.46
N THR A 89 13.82 -14.28 -7.83
CA THR A 89 13.44 -15.67 -7.52
C THR A 89 13.84 -16.65 -8.62
N GLN A 90 14.30 -16.16 -9.78
CA GLN A 90 14.69 -16.99 -10.90
C GLN A 90 16.16 -17.38 -10.77
N GLN A 91 16.44 -18.68 -10.86
CA GLN A 91 17.79 -19.22 -10.98
C GLN A 91 17.99 -19.67 -12.42
N VAL A 92 19.05 -19.20 -13.07
CA VAL A 92 19.49 -19.70 -14.37
C VAL A 92 20.91 -20.19 -14.20
N ALA A 93 21.14 -21.45 -14.57
CA ALA A 93 22.45 -22.11 -14.45
C ALA A 93 23.06 -22.08 -13.04
N GLY A 94 22.23 -22.20 -11.99
CA GLY A 94 22.68 -22.28 -10.59
C GLY A 94 23.12 -20.94 -9.96
N GLU A 95 23.12 -19.85 -10.72
CA GLU A 95 23.44 -18.50 -10.25
C GLU A 95 22.15 -17.69 -10.00
N VAL A 96 22.10 -16.98 -8.88
CA VAL A 96 21.02 -16.02 -8.58
C VAL A 96 21.18 -14.84 -9.53
N ILE A 97 20.31 -14.77 -10.53
CA ILE A 97 20.36 -13.74 -11.57
C ILE A 97 20.07 -12.34 -10.99
N GLY A 98 19.44 -12.28 -9.81
CA GLY A 98 19.11 -11.10 -9.00
C GLY A 98 20.26 -10.23 -8.48
N ARG A 99 21.43 -10.22 -9.14
CA ARG A 99 22.49 -9.21 -8.88
C ARG A 99 22.31 -8.06 -9.86
N HIS A 100 22.68 -6.83 -9.47
CA HIS A 100 22.43 -5.54 -10.15
C HIS A 100 22.83 -5.41 -11.65
N ARG A 101 23.22 -6.49 -12.34
CA ARG A 101 23.50 -6.58 -13.78
C ARG A 101 22.34 -6.08 -14.65
N TYR A 102 21.09 -6.08 -14.17
CA TYR A 102 19.95 -5.49 -14.89
C TYR A 102 20.01 -3.98 -15.05
N LEU A 103 20.78 -3.27 -14.21
CA LEU A 103 21.04 -1.84 -14.42
C LEU A 103 21.71 -1.59 -15.77
N ALA A 104 22.57 -2.52 -16.23
CA ALA A 104 23.19 -2.41 -17.55
C ALA A 104 22.16 -2.52 -18.69
N LEU A 105 21.13 -3.35 -18.54
CA LEU A 105 20.03 -3.45 -19.51
C LEU A 105 19.20 -2.16 -19.53
N PHE A 106 18.84 -1.63 -18.36
CA PHE A 106 18.05 -0.39 -18.28
C PHE A 106 18.84 0.80 -18.84
N ALA A 107 20.14 0.88 -18.53
CA ALA A 107 21.04 1.88 -19.09
C ALA A 107 21.20 1.74 -20.60
N SER A 108 21.38 0.52 -21.12
CA SER A 108 21.52 0.29 -22.57
C SER A 108 20.24 0.62 -23.34
N LEU A 109 19.07 0.29 -22.79
CA LEU A 109 17.77 0.69 -23.34
C LEU A 109 17.62 2.21 -23.37
N LEU A 110 18.00 2.90 -22.29
CA LEU A 110 17.92 4.36 -22.21
C LEU A 110 18.87 5.04 -23.20
N LEU A 111 20.10 4.53 -23.34
CA LEU A 111 21.08 5.01 -24.33
C LEU A 111 20.57 4.78 -25.75
N ALA A 112 20.12 3.56 -26.09
CA ALA A 112 19.59 3.23 -27.40
C ALA A 112 18.40 4.14 -27.77
N ALA A 113 17.49 4.37 -26.82
CA ALA A 113 16.38 5.30 -26.99
C ALA A 113 16.86 6.73 -27.22
N ALA A 114 17.86 7.20 -26.46
CA ALA A 114 18.43 8.53 -26.65
C ALA A 114 18.98 8.73 -28.09
N PHE A 115 19.70 7.74 -28.63
CA PHE A 115 20.18 7.78 -30.02
C PHE A 115 19.03 7.79 -31.04
N ARG A 116 18.00 6.95 -30.84
CA ARG A 116 16.84 6.87 -31.74
C ARG A 116 16.00 8.15 -31.71
N ILE A 117 15.77 8.74 -30.53
CA ILE A 117 14.97 9.96 -30.35
C ILE A 117 15.58 11.16 -31.09
N ARG A 118 16.92 11.22 -31.24
CA ARG A 118 17.58 12.27 -32.05
C ARG A 118 17.06 12.30 -33.50
N LYS A 119 16.70 11.13 -34.05
CA LYS A 119 16.27 10.95 -35.44
C LYS A 119 14.76 11.05 -35.64
N VAL A 120 13.97 11.25 -34.58
CA VAL A 120 12.50 11.35 -34.69
C VAL A 120 12.12 12.68 -35.36
N GLY A 121 11.43 12.58 -36.49
CA GLY A 121 11.01 13.74 -37.29
C GLY A 121 9.85 14.54 -36.68
N GLN A 122 8.85 13.87 -36.10
CA GLN A 122 7.64 14.52 -35.53
C GLN A 122 7.42 14.14 -34.05
N PRO A 123 8.30 14.58 -33.13
CA PRO A 123 8.23 14.20 -31.72
C PRO A 123 6.99 14.76 -30.99
N SER A 124 6.34 15.79 -31.53
CA SER A 124 5.08 16.35 -31.02
C SER A 124 3.90 15.37 -31.14
N ARG A 125 3.86 14.52 -32.17
CA ARG A 125 2.81 13.48 -32.30
C ARG A 125 2.88 12.48 -31.14
N TRP A 126 4.09 12.06 -30.80
CA TRP A 126 4.34 11.16 -29.66
C TRP A 126 4.05 11.83 -28.32
N THR A 127 4.28 13.14 -28.21
CA THR A 127 3.92 13.92 -27.01
C THR A 127 2.41 13.80 -26.72
N LEU A 128 1.57 13.95 -27.75
CA LEU A 128 0.12 13.83 -27.59
C LEU A 128 -0.29 12.42 -27.14
N VAL A 129 0.29 11.39 -27.74
CA VAL A 129 0.02 9.98 -27.38
C VAL A 129 0.41 9.72 -25.93
N LEU A 130 1.62 10.10 -25.52
CA LEU A 130 2.12 9.87 -24.17
C LEU A 130 1.38 10.70 -23.12
N ASN A 131 0.93 11.91 -23.44
CA ASN A 131 0.05 12.68 -22.54
C ASN A 131 -1.25 11.92 -22.29
N ARG A 132 -1.88 11.37 -23.34
CA ARG A 132 -3.11 10.57 -23.20
C ARG A 132 -2.87 9.30 -22.39
N MET A 133 -1.78 8.58 -22.67
CA MET A 133 -1.39 7.41 -21.87
C MET A 133 -1.16 7.78 -20.41
N GLY A 134 -0.50 8.91 -20.14
CA GLY A 134 -0.31 9.43 -18.79
C GLY A 134 -1.63 9.69 -18.07
N LEU A 135 -2.59 10.33 -18.74
CA LEU A 135 -3.93 10.55 -18.18
C LEU A 135 -4.66 9.23 -17.90
N VAL A 136 -4.54 8.23 -18.78
CA VAL A 136 -5.12 6.89 -18.55
C VAL A 136 -4.46 6.20 -17.36
N LEU A 137 -3.13 6.31 -17.21
CA LEU A 137 -2.41 5.77 -16.05
C LEU A 137 -2.83 6.42 -14.73
N TRP A 138 -3.29 7.67 -14.77
CA TRP A 138 -3.89 8.34 -13.60
C TRP A 138 -5.30 7.87 -13.31
N PHE A 139 -6.06 7.52 -14.34
CA PHE A 139 -7.48 7.18 -14.21
C PHE A 139 -7.71 5.94 -13.34
N LEU A 140 -6.97 4.85 -13.58
CA LEU A 140 -7.19 3.59 -12.84
C LEU A 140 -6.92 3.71 -11.33
N PRO A 141 -5.76 4.25 -10.87
CA PRO A 141 -5.50 4.43 -9.44
C PRO A 141 -6.49 5.38 -8.75
N VAL A 142 -6.92 6.43 -9.46
CA VAL A 142 -7.91 7.37 -8.91
C VAL A 142 -9.26 6.68 -8.71
N LEU A 143 -9.70 5.84 -9.65
CA LEU A 143 -10.90 5.03 -9.47
C LEU A 143 -10.77 4.04 -8.30
N GLN A 144 -9.61 3.39 -8.14
CA GLN A 144 -9.34 2.51 -7.00
C GLN A 144 -9.44 3.26 -5.67
N LEU A 145 -8.84 4.44 -5.57
CA LEU A 145 -8.91 5.29 -4.38
C LEU A 145 -10.34 5.78 -4.08
N ALA A 146 -11.10 6.13 -5.12
CA ALA A 146 -12.50 6.51 -4.97
C ALA A 146 -13.34 5.33 -4.45
N GLY A 147 -13.15 4.14 -5.04
CA GLY A 147 -13.80 2.91 -4.58
C GLY A 147 -13.46 2.57 -3.13
N PHE A 148 -12.18 2.64 -2.77
CA PHE A 148 -11.71 2.46 -1.40
C PHE A 148 -12.34 3.47 -0.42
N ALA A 149 -12.42 4.75 -0.79
CA ALA A 149 -13.03 5.78 0.05
C ALA A 149 -14.54 5.55 0.26
N VAL A 150 -15.26 5.14 -0.78
CA VAL A 150 -16.68 4.79 -0.70
C VAL A 150 -16.89 3.58 0.21
N GLN A 151 -16.16 2.47 -0.02
CA GLN A 151 -16.28 1.25 0.78
C GLN A 151 -15.93 1.49 2.25
N SER A 152 -14.83 2.22 2.52
CA SER A 152 -14.42 2.59 3.87
C SER A 152 -15.46 3.48 4.57
N GLY A 153 -16.10 4.39 3.83
CA GLY A 153 -17.17 5.24 4.35
C GLY A 153 -18.43 4.47 4.69
N VAL A 154 -18.81 3.48 3.87
CA VAL A 154 -19.95 2.58 4.14
C VAL A 154 -19.67 1.73 5.39
N ALA A 155 -18.50 1.09 5.46
CA ALA A 155 -18.09 0.30 6.62
C ALA A 155 -18.04 1.14 7.90
N GLY A 156 -17.54 2.38 7.82
CA GLY A 156 -17.51 3.29 8.96
C GLY A 156 -18.90 3.64 9.51
N ARG A 157 -19.92 3.71 8.66
CA ARG A 157 -21.30 3.92 9.09
C ARG A 157 -21.91 2.66 9.73
N GLY A 158 -21.60 1.49 9.18
CA GLY A 158 -22.04 0.20 9.75
C GLY A 158 -21.46 -0.04 11.15
N ALA A 159 -20.17 0.24 11.34
CA ALA A 159 -19.50 0.06 12.62
C ALA A 159 -19.98 1.02 13.74
N ALA A 160 -20.61 2.15 13.40
CA ALA A 160 -21.02 3.16 14.36
C ALA A 160 -22.35 2.84 15.07
N SER A 161 -23.05 1.79 14.67
CA SER A 161 -24.32 1.36 15.25
C SER A 161 -24.16 0.01 15.95
N PRO A 162 -23.77 -0.02 17.24
CA PRO A 162 -23.73 -1.27 17.99
C PRO A 162 -25.15 -1.79 18.18
N ASP A 163 -25.43 -2.98 17.65
CA ASP A 163 -26.66 -3.71 17.92
C ASP A 163 -26.52 -4.40 19.28
N GLY A 164 -27.21 -3.88 20.29
CA GLY A 164 -27.29 -4.50 21.61
C GLY A 164 -27.91 -3.59 22.66
N PRO A 165 -28.69 -4.14 23.62
CA PRO A 165 -29.12 -3.37 24.78
C PRO A 165 -27.90 -2.95 25.61
N PRO A 166 -27.89 -1.73 26.17
CA PRO A 166 -26.80 -1.29 27.01
C PRO A 166 -26.70 -2.18 28.26
N PRO A 167 -25.49 -2.48 28.76
CA PRO A 167 -25.32 -3.22 30.00
C PRO A 167 -25.91 -2.42 31.17
N ALA A 168 -26.30 -3.15 32.21
CA ALA A 168 -26.64 -2.53 33.48
C ALA A 168 -25.41 -1.77 34.00
N ARG A 169 -25.62 -0.50 34.36
CA ARG A 169 -24.56 0.35 34.92
C ARG A 169 -24.10 -0.23 36.26
N ALA A 170 -22.80 -0.31 36.47
CA ALA A 170 -22.27 -0.75 37.75
C ALA A 170 -22.47 0.33 38.81
N ASP A 171 -23.01 -0.06 39.97
CA ASP A 171 -23.18 0.81 41.14
C ASP A 171 -21.88 0.94 41.97
N ALA A 172 -20.87 0.13 41.68
CA ALA A 172 -19.59 0.07 42.38
C ALA A 172 -18.41 0.28 41.41
N PRO A 173 -17.26 0.81 41.88
CA PRO A 173 -16.07 0.99 41.03
C PRO A 173 -15.58 -0.35 40.50
N LEU A 174 -15.49 -0.46 39.17
CA LEU A 174 -15.00 -1.63 38.46
C LEU A 174 -13.46 -1.62 38.39
N PRO A 175 -12.81 -2.80 38.31
CA PRO A 175 -11.36 -2.87 38.13
C PRO A 175 -10.93 -2.43 36.72
N ASP A 176 -9.73 -1.87 36.61
CA ASP A 176 -9.11 -1.58 35.32
C ASP A 176 -8.82 -2.88 34.54
N ILE A 177 -9.06 -2.85 33.22
CA ILE A 177 -8.79 -3.97 32.32
C ILE A 177 -7.64 -3.61 31.38
N TYR A 178 -6.54 -4.36 31.48
CA TYR A 178 -5.40 -4.24 30.58
C TYR A 178 -5.45 -5.34 29.52
N TYR A 179 -5.76 -4.96 28.28
CA TYR A 179 -5.75 -5.88 27.14
C TYR A 179 -4.46 -5.69 26.31
N ILE A 180 -3.49 -6.58 26.52
CA ILE A 180 -2.17 -6.54 25.86
C ILE A 180 -2.15 -7.54 24.70
N VAL A 181 -1.89 -7.04 23.50
CA VAL A 181 -1.80 -7.85 22.28
C VAL A 181 -0.39 -7.78 21.71
N LEU A 182 0.22 -8.93 21.49
CA LEU A 182 1.51 -9.07 20.81
C LEU A 182 1.27 -9.53 19.37
N ASP A 183 1.77 -8.77 18.39
CA ASP A 183 1.63 -9.12 16.98
C ASP A 183 2.61 -10.25 16.60
N ALA A 184 2.11 -11.23 15.84
CA ALA A 184 2.84 -12.42 15.41
C ALA A 184 3.54 -13.24 16.53
N TYR A 185 3.11 -13.11 17.78
CA TYR A 185 3.59 -13.97 18.88
C TYR A 185 2.89 -15.33 18.84
N THR A 186 3.64 -16.37 18.47
CA THR A 186 3.10 -17.72 18.28
C THR A 186 3.23 -18.59 19.53
N ARG A 187 2.57 -19.74 19.52
CA ARG A 187 2.52 -20.69 20.63
C ARG A 187 3.87 -21.38 20.83
N GLN A 188 4.12 -21.80 22.07
CA GLN A 188 5.37 -22.43 22.49
C GLN A 188 5.76 -23.69 21.70
N ASP A 189 4.81 -24.55 21.35
CA ASP A 189 5.06 -25.73 20.50
C ASP A 189 5.56 -25.33 19.11
N VAL A 190 4.99 -24.28 18.51
CA VAL A 190 5.41 -23.74 17.21
C VAL A 190 6.77 -23.05 17.31
N LEU A 191 7.01 -22.26 18.36
CA LEU A 191 8.32 -21.64 18.63
C LEU A 191 9.43 -22.70 18.70
N ARG A 192 9.18 -23.79 19.42
CA ARG A 192 10.14 -24.89 19.55
C ARG A 192 10.35 -25.63 18.24
N ALA A 193 9.27 -25.99 17.54
CA ALA A 193 9.36 -26.80 16.32
C ALA A 193 9.95 -26.04 15.12
N ALA A 194 9.56 -24.77 14.93
CA ALA A 194 9.96 -23.98 13.77
C ALA A 194 11.23 -23.16 13.98
N TYR A 195 11.52 -22.75 15.22
CA TYR A 195 12.62 -21.83 15.53
C TYR A 195 13.63 -22.39 16.55
N GLY A 196 13.37 -23.55 17.15
CA GLY A 196 14.23 -24.12 18.19
C GLY A 196 14.24 -23.29 19.48
N LEU A 197 13.25 -22.42 19.68
CA LEU A 197 13.16 -21.51 20.82
C LEU A 197 12.30 -22.10 21.93
N ASP A 198 12.83 -22.10 23.16
CA ASP A 198 12.12 -22.57 24.34
C ASP A 198 11.60 -21.40 25.18
N ASN A 199 10.30 -21.13 25.07
CA ASN A 199 9.60 -20.11 25.83
C ASN A 199 8.83 -20.65 27.05
N THR A 200 9.04 -21.92 27.44
CA THR A 200 8.39 -22.52 28.61
C THR A 200 8.65 -21.75 29.92
N PRO A 201 9.89 -21.30 30.23
CA PRO A 201 10.15 -20.58 31.48
C PRO A 201 9.33 -19.29 31.64
N PHE A 202 9.06 -18.60 30.54
CA PHE A 202 8.22 -17.41 30.56
C PHE A 202 6.75 -17.75 30.87
N LEU A 203 6.22 -18.82 30.27
CA LEU A 203 4.84 -19.25 30.50
C LEU A 203 4.63 -19.76 31.94
N GLU A 204 5.57 -20.53 32.48
CA GLU A 204 5.52 -21.02 33.86
C GLU A 204 5.55 -19.84 34.84
N ALA A 205 6.41 -18.84 34.59
CA ALA A 205 6.45 -17.64 35.42
C ALA A 205 5.15 -16.81 35.35
N LEU A 206 4.38 -16.88 34.26
CA LEU A 206 3.04 -16.27 34.19
C LEU A 206 2.03 -17.08 35.00
N GLU A 207 2.04 -18.41 34.89
CA GLU A 207 1.17 -19.30 35.68
C GLU A 207 1.42 -19.15 37.19
N GLU A 208 2.68 -19.03 37.62
CA GLU A 208 3.06 -18.76 39.03
C GLU A 208 2.51 -17.43 39.55
N ARG A 209 2.32 -16.44 38.66
CA ARG A 209 1.69 -15.15 38.98
C ARG A 209 0.16 -15.18 38.95
N GLY A 210 -0.43 -16.34 38.67
CA GLY A 210 -1.87 -16.56 38.63
C GLY A 210 -2.51 -16.33 37.26
N PHE A 211 -1.73 -16.17 36.18
CA PHE A 211 -2.30 -16.09 34.83
C PHE A 211 -2.74 -17.48 34.34
N TYR A 212 -3.88 -17.52 33.64
CA TYR A 212 -4.30 -18.71 32.93
C TYR A 212 -3.67 -18.77 31.54
N ILE A 213 -2.97 -19.87 31.22
CA ILE A 213 -2.38 -20.10 29.90
C ILE A 213 -3.24 -21.06 29.08
N ALA A 214 -3.93 -20.54 28.08
CA ALA A 214 -4.75 -21.31 27.16
C ALA A 214 -3.88 -22.04 26.10
N ARG A 215 -3.24 -23.15 26.49
CA ARG A 215 -2.26 -23.88 25.67
C ARG A 215 -2.79 -24.37 24.31
N CYS A 216 -4.09 -24.54 24.14
CA CYS A 216 -4.69 -24.98 22.87
C CYS A 216 -5.46 -23.88 22.13
N SER A 217 -5.34 -22.62 22.58
CA SER A 217 -6.03 -21.49 21.95
C SER A 217 -5.55 -21.26 20.50
N GLN A 218 -6.45 -20.79 19.66
CA GLN A 218 -6.23 -20.47 18.26
C GLN A 218 -6.87 -19.13 17.93
N SER A 219 -6.27 -18.36 17.03
CA SER A 219 -6.90 -17.17 16.45
C SER A 219 -8.08 -17.57 15.57
N ASN A 220 -9.18 -16.81 15.62
CA ASN A 220 -10.32 -17.03 14.71
C ASN A 220 -9.95 -16.85 13.24
N TYR A 221 -9.00 -15.96 12.92
CA TYR A 221 -8.58 -15.65 11.55
C TYR A 221 -7.07 -15.40 11.47
N ALA A 222 -6.46 -15.74 10.32
CA ALA A 222 -5.01 -15.65 10.11
C ALA A 222 -4.49 -14.23 9.78
N ARG A 223 -5.36 -13.22 9.69
CA ARG A 223 -4.98 -11.82 9.43
C ARG A 223 -5.25 -10.97 10.67
N THR A 224 -4.30 -10.11 11.04
CA THR A 224 -4.39 -9.24 12.23
C THR A 224 -5.70 -8.45 12.30
N SER A 225 -6.14 -7.84 11.19
CA SER A 225 -7.37 -7.06 11.14
C SER A 225 -8.62 -7.91 11.40
N LEU A 226 -8.69 -9.13 10.86
CA LEU A 226 -9.82 -10.04 11.05
C LEU A 226 -9.81 -10.63 12.46
N SER A 227 -8.64 -11.04 12.96
CA SER A 227 -8.50 -11.59 14.32
C SER A 227 -8.89 -10.55 15.36
N LEU A 228 -8.37 -9.31 15.26
CA LEU A 228 -8.74 -8.23 16.17
C LEU A 228 -10.20 -7.82 16.01
N GLY A 229 -10.70 -7.74 14.77
CA GLY A 229 -12.09 -7.44 14.48
C GLY A 229 -13.04 -8.40 15.20
N ALA A 230 -12.78 -9.72 15.08
CA ALA A 230 -13.56 -10.75 15.74
C ALA A 230 -13.46 -10.68 17.27
N THR A 231 -12.24 -10.62 17.81
CA THR A 231 -12.03 -10.60 19.27
C THR A 231 -12.67 -9.38 19.94
N LEU A 232 -12.57 -8.20 19.34
CA LEU A 232 -13.13 -6.97 19.91
C LEU A 232 -14.64 -6.83 19.72
N ASN A 233 -15.22 -7.50 18.73
CA ASN A 233 -16.66 -7.54 18.52
C ASN A 233 -17.34 -8.77 19.15
N LEU A 234 -16.56 -9.66 19.77
CA LEU A 234 -17.05 -10.86 20.47
C LEU A 234 -17.90 -11.78 19.55
N ALA A 235 -17.63 -11.74 18.25
CA ALA A 235 -18.41 -12.43 17.22
C ALA A 235 -17.50 -12.85 16.06
N TYR A 236 -17.98 -13.77 15.22
CA TYR A 236 -17.28 -14.08 13.97
C TYR A 236 -17.45 -12.92 12.98
N VAL A 237 -16.46 -12.71 12.11
CA VAL A 237 -16.43 -11.60 11.14
C VAL A 237 -17.69 -11.62 10.26
N GLU A 238 -18.14 -12.81 9.89
CA GLU A 238 -19.32 -13.02 9.05
C GLU A 238 -20.62 -12.50 9.69
N ASP A 239 -20.66 -12.37 11.02
CA ASP A 239 -21.86 -11.95 11.75
C ASP A 239 -22.07 -10.43 11.71
N PHE A 240 -21.00 -9.64 11.59
CA PHE A 240 -21.07 -8.17 11.72
C PHE A 240 -20.43 -7.41 10.55
N PHE A 241 -19.65 -8.06 9.70
CA PHE A 241 -18.92 -7.44 8.61
C PHE A 241 -19.37 -8.01 7.25
N PRO A 242 -20.30 -7.33 6.54
CA PRO A 242 -20.95 -7.87 5.34
C PRO A 242 -20.09 -7.65 4.09
N SER A 243 -18.83 -8.10 4.10
CA SER A 243 -17.94 -8.02 2.95
C SER A 243 -16.87 -9.10 2.97
N ASP A 244 -16.59 -9.68 1.80
CA ASP A 244 -15.47 -10.62 1.58
C ASP A 244 -14.10 -9.92 1.54
N SER A 245 -14.08 -8.58 1.54
CA SER A 245 -12.85 -7.79 1.56
C SER A 245 -12.36 -7.52 2.98
N THR A 246 -11.17 -6.94 3.16
CA THR A 246 -10.74 -6.39 4.46
C THR A 246 -10.94 -4.87 4.55
N ILE A 247 -11.47 -4.25 3.49
CA ILE A 247 -11.61 -2.80 3.38
C ILE A 247 -12.66 -2.30 4.37
N GLY A 248 -12.24 -1.41 5.28
CA GLY A 248 -13.12 -0.85 6.30
C GLY A 248 -13.21 -1.64 7.60
N MET A 249 -12.57 -2.82 7.70
CA MET A 249 -12.49 -3.59 8.96
C MET A 249 -11.87 -2.75 10.11
N ALA A 250 -10.95 -1.83 9.78
CA ALA A 250 -10.39 -0.90 10.76
C ALA A 250 -11.44 -0.03 11.48
N ALA A 251 -12.58 0.25 10.83
CA ALA A 251 -13.68 0.96 11.48
C ALA A 251 -14.35 0.11 12.56
N TYR A 252 -14.58 -1.18 12.30
CA TYR A 252 -15.13 -2.15 13.24
C TYR A 252 -14.17 -2.52 14.38
N ILE A 253 -12.87 -2.37 14.16
CA ILE A 253 -11.87 -2.47 15.25
C ILE A 253 -11.94 -1.23 16.14
N ARG A 254 -12.10 -0.04 15.56
CA ARG A 254 -12.15 1.24 16.30
C ARG A 254 -13.45 1.45 17.07
N HIS A 255 -14.55 1.06 16.45
CA HIS A 255 -15.92 1.11 16.97
C HIS A 255 -16.38 -0.34 17.13
N ASN A 256 -16.07 -0.92 18.29
CA ASN A 256 -16.28 -2.33 18.56
C ASN A 256 -17.22 -2.56 19.75
N ALA A 257 -17.80 -3.76 19.82
CA ALA A 257 -18.73 -4.15 20.86
C ALA A 257 -18.12 -4.11 22.26
N ALA A 258 -16.89 -4.62 22.45
CA ALA A 258 -16.24 -4.66 23.75
C ALA A 258 -16.02 -3.26 24.35
N ARG A 259 -15.56 -2.31 23.53
CA ARG A 259 -15.39 -0.91 23.92
C ARG A 259 -16.73 -0.29 24.30
N THR A 260 -17.75 -0.47 23.47
CA THR A 260 -19.09 0.08 23.71
C THR A 260 -19.65 -0.45 25.03
N PHE A 261 -19.52 -1.76 25.26
CA PHE A 261 -19.92 -2.42 26.49
C PHE A 261 -19.22 -1.83 27.72
N LEU A 262 -17.89 -1.69 27.67
CA LEU A 262 -17.11 -1.15 28.78
C LEU A 262 -17.42 0.33 29.04
N GLU A 263 -17.57 1.16 27.99
CA GLU A 263 -17.94 2.58 28.13
C GLU A 263 -19.34 2.77 28.75
N GLN A 264 -20.26 1.82 28.51
CA GLN A 264 -21.62 1.87 29.07
C GLN A 264 -21.70 1.31 30.50
N ALA A 265 -20.80 0.39 30.86
CA ALA A 265 -20.80 -0.25 32.18
C ALA A 265 -20.38 0.69 33.32
N GLY A 266 -19.60 1.74 33.02
CA GLY A 266 -19.15 2.76 33.99
C GLY A 266 -17.64 2.86 34.08
#